data_AF-A0A7R9AES7-F1
#
_entry.id   AF-A0A7R9AES7-F1
#
_cell.length_a   1.000
_cell.length_b   1.000
_cell.length_c   1.000
_cell.angle_alpha   90.00
_cell.angle_beta   90.00
_cell.angle_gamma   90.00
#
_symmetry.space_group_name_H-M   'P 1'
#
loop_
_entity.id
_entity.type
_entity.pdbx_description
1 polymer ?
#
loop_
_entity_poly.entity_id
_entity_poly.type
_entity_poly.pdbx_seq_one_letter_code
_entity_poly.pdbx_strand_id
1 'polypeptide(L)'
;VTNEETGEGRYSGVSMWAGSNFHWGPNKALPTHLTLYNGSMPWEERVDIALSWFSHPDRPANFVVFYLEEPDRTGHDNGPDSPEVKAMVEKVDALFGYLVSRLEALSLLNGTNFIVLSDHGMLGVNRSMALDLESIPVPPSDYLHATNSPLVLIYPLEGKEEKVYQGFLNASMTKPFTVYKTENTPEEWHYGPTSHSPPLYLVADKGYTFSDDAWLLNTPKDPRYDMIGVHGYNNSFPEMQAYLIAHGPAFKNGYVSSDNAVFNNLDVYPLLCHLLGIQARPNNGTLEHSLNFLKTTGSTGHGIGLVSSYDL
;
A
#
# COMPACT_ATOMS: atom_id res chain seq x y z
N VAL A 1 -14.90 6.43 3.81
CA VAL A 1 -16.00 7.29 4.32
C VAL A 1 -16.46 8.38 3.36
N THR A 2 -15.67 8.83 2.36
CA THR A 2 -16.17 9.75 1.31
C THR A 2 -17.48 9.26 0.69
N ASN A 3 -17.55 7.97 0.36
CA ASN A 3 -18.76 7.34 -0.18
C ASN A 3 -19.97 7.45 0.76
N GLU A 4 -19.80 7.10 2.04
CA GLU A 4 -20.82 7.21 3.10
C GLU A 4 -21.33 8.65 3.26
N GLU A 5 -20.42 9.62 3.26
CA GLU A 5 -20.74 11.02 3.54
C GLU A 5 -21.31 11.79 2.34
N THR A 6 -21.36 11.18 1.15
CA THR A 6 -21.83 11.87 -0.07
C THR A 6 -23.35 11.88 -0.23
N GLY A 7 -24.08 10.95 0.40
CA GLY A 7 -25.55 10.95 0.34
C GLY A 7 -26.20 9.68 0.87
N GLU A 8 -27.52 9.73 1.05
CA GLU A 8 -28.33 8.58 1.48
C GLU A 8 -28.23 7.41 0.49
N GLY A 9 -28.30 6.19 1.01
CA GLY A 9 -28.26 4.97 0.20
C GLY A 9 -26.86 4.57 -0.31
N ARG A 10 -25.79 5.21 0.18
CA ARG A 10 -24.41 4.86 -0.17
C ARG A 10 -23.74 4.16 1.01
N TYR A 11 -23.49 2.87 0.84
CA TYR A 11 -22.95 2.04 1.91
C TYR A 11 -21.61 1.44 1.47
N SER A 12 -20.63 1.47 2.36
CA SER A 12 -19.32 0.88 2.14
C SER A 12 -19.13 -0.38 2.98
N GLY A 13 -18.60 -1.43 2.35
CA GLY A 13 -18.13 -2.63 3.01
C GLY A 13 -16.61 -2.69 3.02
N VAL A 14 -16.00 -2.82 4.19
CA VAL A 14 -14.55 -2.84 4.33
C VAL A 14 -14.13 -4.04 5.17
N SER A 15 -13.30 -4.90 4.61
CA SER A 15 -12.74 -6.06 5.31
C SER A 15 -11.24 -5.91 5.46
N MET A 16 -10.78 -5.71 6.70
CA MET A 16 -9.36 -5.75 7.07
C MET A 16 -8.45 -4.70 6.41
N TRP A 17 -9.01 -3.66 5.79
CA TRP A 17 -8.21 -2.57 5.23
C TRP A 17 -7.61 -1.71 6.33
N ALA A 18 -6.34 -1.32 6.20
CA ALA A 18 -5.66 -0.48 7.18
C ALA A 18 -6.42 0.84 7.41
N GLY A 19 -6.63 1.21 8.68
CA GLY A 19 -7.35 2.43 9.05
C GLY A 19 -8.89 2.31 9.05
N SER A 20 -9.46 1.19 8.59
CA SER A 20 -10.92 1.02 8.46
C SER A 20 -11.70 1.02 9.78
N ASN A 21 -11.04 0.74 10.90
CA ASN A 21 -11.60 0.74 12.25
C ASN A 21 -11.39 2.06 13.01
N PHE A 22 -10.90 3.11 12.34
CA PHE A 22 -10.73 4.44 12.92
C PHE A 22 -11.80 5.39 12.39
N HIS A 23 -12.41 6.14 13.31
CA HIS A 23 -13.35 7.18 12.96
C HIS A 23 -12.62 8.31 12.21
N TRP A 24 -13.03 8.58 10.98
CA TRP A 24 -12.38 9.56 10.12
C TRP A 24 -13.30 10.72 9.73
N GLY A 25 -12.71 11.88 9.50
CA GLY A 25 -13.41 13.09 9.06
C GLY A 25 -14.19 13.80 10.18
N PRO A 26 -14.80 14.95 9.87
CA PRO A 26 -15.52 15.78 10.84
C PRO A 26 -16.70 15.04 11.48
N ASN A 27 -17.32 14.12 10.75
CA ASN A 27 -18.46 13.34 11.22
C ASN A 27 -18.05 12.06 11.97
N LYS A 28 -16.73 11.81 12.11
CA LYS A 28 -16.21 10.60 12.74
C LYS A 28 -16.88 9.34 12.16
N ALA A 29 -16.93 9.24 10.84
CA ALA A 29 -17.63 8.14 10.17
C ALA A 29 -16.80 6.84 10.18
N LEU A 30 -17.51 5.72 10.12
CA LEU A 30 -16.98 4.38 9.84
C LEU A 30 -17.66 3.81 8.59
N PRO A 31 -17.09 2.79 7.93
CA PRO A 31 -17.82 2.04 6.92
C PRO A 31 -19.08 1.38 7.51
N THR A 32 -20.16 1.33 6.73
CA THR A 32 -21.43 0.69 7.12
C THR A 32 -21.23 -0.77 7.50
N HIS A 33 -20.46 -1.51 6.72
CA HIS A 33 -20.09 -2.89 7.01
C HIS A 33 -18.59 -2.98 7.23
N LEU A 34 -18.18 -3.58 8.35
CA LEU A 34 -16.78 -3.64 8.76
C LEU A 34 -16.45 -5.02 9.31
N THR A 35 -15.44 -5.65 8.72
CA THR A 35 -14.75 -6.80 9.29
C THR A 35 -13.40 -6.35 9.82
N LEU A 36 -13.18 -6.48 11.13
CA LEU A 36 -11.90 -6.16 11.76
C LEU A 36 -10.81 -7.12 11.31
N TYR A 37 -9.55 -6.69 11.42
CA TYR A 37 -8.40 -7.52 11.06
C TYR A 37 -8.42 -8.86 11.80
N ASN A 38 -8.40 -9.94 11.03
CA ASN A 38 -8.26 -11.31 11.51
C ASN A 38 -7.50 -12.13 10.46
N GLY A 39 -6.17 -12.13 10.55
CA GLY A 39 -5.30 -12.84 9.61
C GLY A 39 -5.51 -14.37 9.57
N SER A 40 -6.26 -14.95 10.51
CA SER A 40 -6.60 -16.37 10.52
C SER A 40 -7.92 -16.70 9.81
N MET A 41 -8.69 -15.70 9.37
CA MET A 41 -9.94 -15.93 8.62
C MET A 41 -9.64 -16.58 7.26
N PRO A 42 -10.30 -17.71 6.93
CA PRO A 42 -10.20 -18.33 5.61
C PRO A 42 -10.47 -17.34 4.48
N TRP A 43 -9.71 -17.41 3.39
CA TRP A 43 -9.82 -16.41 2.33
C TRP A 43 -11.15 -16.48 1.58
N GLU A 44 -11.69 -17.67 1.35
CA GLU A 44 -13.02 -17.83 0.75
C GLU A 44 -14.12 -17.23 1.63
N GLU A 45 -13.97 -17.31 2.96
CA GLU A 45 -14.90 -16.65 3.90
C GLU A 45 -14.82 -15.12 3.78
N ARG A 46 -13.62 -14.55 3.61
CA ARG A 46 -13.45 -13.09 3.36
C ARG A 46 -14.18 -12.66 2.09
N VAL A 47 -14.04 -13.44 1.01
CA VAL A 47 -14.73 -13.21 -0.27
C VAL A 47 -16.25 -13.27 -0.08
N ASP A 48 -16.74 -14.30 0.61
CA ASP A 48 -18.16 -14.50 0.82
C ASP A 48 -18.80 -13.37 1.64
N ILE A 49 -18.13 -12.93 2.70
CA ILE A 49 -18.55 -11.77 3.51
C ILE A 49 -18.58 -10.51 2.63
N ALA A 50 -17.50 -10.24 1.89
CA ALA A 50 -17.38 -9.06 1.04
C ALA A 50 -18.52 -9.01 0.00
N LEU A 51 -18.82 -10.14 -0.64
CA LEU A 51 -19.89 -10.23 -1.63
C LEU A 51 -21.29 -10.16 -1.02
N SER A 52 -21.47 -10.63 0.21
CA SER A 52 -22.77 -10.56 0.90
C SER A 52 -23.27 -9.13 1.11
N TRP A 53 -22.35 -8.16 1.18
CA TRP A 53 -22.72 -6.76 1.39
C TRP A 53 -23.41 -6.13 0.19
N PHE A 54 -23.15 -6.59 -1.04
CA PHE A 54 -23.86 -6.09 -2.23
C PHE A 54 -25.36 -6.40 -2.21
N SER A 55 -25.76 -7.49 -1.55
CA SER A 55 -27.14 -7.96 -1.46
C SER A 55 -27.79 -7.73 -0.09
N HIS A 56 -27.17 -6.91 0.78
CA HIS A 56 -27.74 -6.59 2.09
C HIS A 56 -29.13 -5.94 1.91
N PRO A 57 -30.18 -6.41 2.61
CA PRO A 57 -31.58 -6.02 2.33
C PRO A 57 -31.84 -4.52 2.48
N ASP A 58 -31.30 -3.91 3.54
CA ASP A 58 -31.58 -2.49 3.85
C ASP A 58 -30.43 -1.55 3.48
N ARG A 59 -29.22 -2.07 3.35
CA ARG A 59 -27.97 -1.31 3.25
C ARG A 59 -26.99 -1.93 2.24
N PRO A 60 -27.41 -2.14 0.99
CA PRO A 60 -26.57 -2.78 -0.02
C PRO A 60 -25.34 -1.93 -0.32
N ALA A 61 -24.15 -2.50 -0.17
CA ALA A 61 -22.90 -1.80 -0.43
C ALA A 61 -22.71 -1.52 -1.93
N ASN A 62 -22.26 -0.31 -2.26
CA ASN A 62 -21.86 0.07 -3.61
C ASN A 62 -20.34 0.32 -3.73
N PHE A 63 -19.62 0.22 -2.62
CA PHE A 63 -18.17 0.19 -2.57
C PHE A 63 -17.75 -0.89 -1.58
N VAL A 64 -16.97 -1.87 -2.05
CA VAL A 64 -16.45 -2.95 -1.23
C VAL A 64 -14.95 -3.05 -1.44
N VAL A 65 -14.22 -3.22 -0.33
CA VAL A 65 -12.78 -3.48 -0.36
C VAL A 65 -12.43 -4.54 0.67
N PHE A 66 -11.52 -5.44 0.32
CA PHE A 66 -10.96 -6.40 1.25
C PHE A 66 -9.46 -6.59 1.02
N TYR A 67 -8.77 -7.07 2.04
CA TYR A 67 -7.32 -7.23 2.07
C TYR A 67 -6.91 -8.70 2.26
N LEU A 68 -5.77 -9.05 1.66
CA LEU A 68 -5.08 -10.33 1.80
C LEU A 68 -3.60 -10.06 2.14
N GLU A 69 -3.04 -10.85 3.05
CA GLU A 69 -1.65 -10.70 3.50
C GLU A 69 -0.61 -11.26 2.52
N GLU A 70 -1.04 -12.04 1.53
CA GLU A 70 -0.15 -12.74 0.60
C GLU A 70 -0.12 -12.04 -0.77
N PRO A 71 1.02 -12.08 -1.49
CA PRO A 71 2.21 -12.90 -1.22
C PRO A 71 3.28 -12.25 -0.32
N ASP A 72 2.98 -11.10 0.31
CA ASP A 72 3.96 -10.33 1.09
C ASP A 72 4.64 -11.18 2.17
N ARG A 73 3.84 -11.85 3.02
CA ARG A 73 4.37 -12.69 4.11
C ARG A 73 5.28 -13.80 3.57
N THR A 74 4.86 -14.54 2.55
CA THR A 74 5.70 -15.59 1.95
C THR A 74 6.98 -14.99 1.34
N GLY A 75 6.89 -13.79 0.77
CA GLY A 75 8.00 -13.03 0.22
C GLY A 75 9.04 -12.67 1.27
N HIS A 76 8.64 -12.15 2.44
CA HIS A 76 9.54 -11.88 3.56
C HIS A 76 10.34 -13.11 3.99
N ASP A 77 9.64 -14.25 4.12
CA ASP A 77 10.24 -15.48 4.66
C ASP A 77 11.23 -16.17 3.72
N ASN A 78 11.01 -16.08 2.40
CA ASN A 78 11.71 -16.89 1.40
C ASN A 78 12.43 -16.10 0.29
N GLY A 79 12.19 -14.78 0.20
CA GLY A 79 12.61 -13.94 -0.92
C GLY A 79 11.62 -13.98 -2.09
N PRO A 80 11.50 -12.91 -2.88
CA PRO A 80 10.46 -12.76 -3.91
C PRO A 80 10.56 -13.76 -5.08
N ASP A 81 11.77 -14.23 -5.41
CA ASP A 81 12.00 -15.14 -6.54
C ASP A 81 11.93 -16.63 -6.15
N SER A 82 11.44 -16.93 -4.95
CA SER A 82 11.42 -18.30 -4.43
C SER A 82 10.29 -19.15 -5.03
N PRO A 83 10.46 -20.49 -5.09
CA PRO A 83 9.38 -21.38 -5.49
C PRO A 83 8.17 -21.32 -4.54
N GLU A 84 8.37 -21.00 -3.26
CA GLU A 84 7.30 -20.78 -2.29
C GLU A 84 6.44 -19.57 -2.64
N VAL A 85 7.06 -18.43 -3.02
CA VAL A 85 6.32 -17.25 -3.49
C VAL A 85 5.54 -17.56 -4.75
N LYS A 86 6.14 -18.28 -5.71
CA LYS A 86 5.42 -18.72 -6.90
C LYS A 86 4.18 -19.56 -6.55
N ALA A 87 4.35 -20.56 -5.67
CA ALA A 87 3.24 -21.41 -5.23
C ALA A 87 2.18 -20.61 -4.45
N MET A 88 2.57 -19.55 -3.75
CA MET A 88 1.63 -18.66 -3.05
C MET A 88 0.84 -17.79 -4.03
N VAL A 89 1.48 -17.25 -5.06
CA VAL A 89 0.80 -16.52 -6.13
C VAL A 89 -0.23 -17.40 -6.84
N GLU A 90 0.10 -18.68 -7.11
CA GLU A 90 -0.86 -19.64 -7.67
C GLU A 90 -2.08 -19.86 -6.76
N LYS A 91 -1.92 -19.80 -5.42
CA LYS A 91 -3.04 -19.87 -4.48
C LYS A 91 -3.89 -18.60 -4.47
N VAL A 92 -3.27 -17.43 -4.53
CA VAL A 92 -3.98 -16.14 -4.62
C VAL A 92 -4.77 -16.06 -5.93
N ASP A 93 -4.20 -16.54 -7.03
CA ASP A 93 -4.89 -16.65 -8.32
C ASP A 93 -6.10 -17.60 -8.25
N ALA A 94 -5.96 -18.76 -7.60
CA ALA A 94 -7.08 -19.67 -7.39
C ALA A 94 -8.23 -19.02 -6.58
N LEU A 95 -7.91 -18.24 -5.55
CA LEU A 95 -8.90 -17.45 -4.80
C LEU A 95 -9.56 -16.38 -5.67
N PHE A 96 -8.80 -15.72 -6.56
CA PHE A 96 -9.38 -14.78 -7.51
C PHE A 96 -10.34 -15.48 -8.48
N GLY A 97 -10.01 -16.68 -8.95
CA GLY A 97 -10.93 -17.53 -9.70
C GLY A 97 -12.21 -17.85 -8.91
N TYR A 98 -12.08 -18.15 -7.60
CA TYR A 98 -13.24 -18.32 -6.72
C TYR A 98 -14.10 -17.05 -6.63
N LEU A 99 -13.50 -15.87 -6.41
CA LEU A 99 -14.19 -14.58 -6.40
C LEU A 99 -14.99 -14.35 -7.69
N VAL A 100 -14.38 -14.58 -8.86
CA VAL A 100 -15.06 -14.42 -10.16
C VAL A 100 -16.24 -15.38 -10.27
N SER A 101 -16.07 -16.66 -9.90
CA SER A 101 -17.16 -17.65 -9.94
C SER A 101 -18.34 -17.26 -9.03
N ARG A 102 -18.05 -16.65 -7.88
CA ARG A 102 -19.06 -16.17 -6.94
C ARG A 102 -19.78 -14.93 -7.47
N LEU A 103 -19.08 -14.02 -8.12
CA LEU A 103 -19.69 -12.87 -8.81
C LEU A 103 -20.62 -13.31 -9.93
N GLU A 104 -20.26 -14.35 -10.70
CA GLU A 104 -21.12 -14.93 -11.73
C GLU A 104 -22.37 -15.57 -11.13
N ALA A 105 -22.22 -16.40 -10.09
CA ALA A 105 -23.33 -17.06 -9.42
C ALA A 105 -24.34 -16.07 -8.81
N LEU A 106 -23.86 -14.89 -8.39
CA LEU A 106 -24.68 -13.80 -7.86
C LEU A 106 -25.19 -12.85 -8.95
N SER A 107 -24.90 -13.10 -10.24
CA SER A 107 -25.21 -12.20 -11.36
C SER A 107 -24.64 -10.79 -11.22
N LEU A 108 -23.53 -10.63 -10.49
CA LEU A 108 -22.86 -9.37 -10.24
C LEU A 108 -21.70 -9.10 -11.20
N LEU A 109 -21.11 -10.14 -11.81
CA LEU A 109 -19.87 -10.00 -12.61
C LEU A 109 -19.96 -8.90 -13.69
N ASN A 110 -21.08 -8.83 -14.41
CA ASN A 110 -21.25 -7.86 -15.51
C ASN A 110 -21.54 -6.42 -15.03
N GLY A 111 -22.02 -6.27 -13.80
CA GLY A 111 -22.39 -4.97 -13.22
C GLY A 111 -21.31 -4.36 -12.33
N THR A 112 -20.30 -5.15 -11.95
CA THR A 112 -19.27 -4.74 -10.99
C THR A 112 -17.99 -4.33 -11.69
N ASN A 113 -17.45 -3.17 -11.30
CA ASN A 113 -16.07 -2.81 -11.55
C ASN A 113 -15.22 -3.38 -10.42
N PHE A 114 -14.22 -4.19 -10.73
CA PHE A 114 -13.25 -4.68 -9.76
C PHE A 114 -11.84 -4.21 -10.14
N ILE A 115 -11.07 -3.89 -9.09
CA ILE A 115 -9.67 -3.49 -9.17
C ILE A 115 -8.92 -4.37 -8.18
N VAL A 116 -7.90 -5.06 -8.68
CA VAL A 116 -6.94 -5.82 -7.88
C VAL A 116 -5.64 -5.04 -7.93
N LEU A 117 -5.07 -4.72 -6.77
CA LEU A 117 -3.84 -3.95 -6.66
C LEU A 117 -3.01 -4.44 -5.48
N SER A 118 -1.72 -4.11 -5.48
CA SER A 118 -0.87 -4.20 -4.29
C SER A 118 -0.51 -2.82 -3.74
N ASP A 119 -0.10 -2.80 -2.49
CA ASP A 119 0.44 -1.62 -1.81
C ASP A 119 1.88 -1.32 -2.23
N HIS A 120 2.71 -2.35 -2.42
CA HIS A 120 4.08 -2.26 -2.90
C HIS A 120 4.55 -3.54 -3.62
N GLY A 121 5.79 -3.52 -4.11
CA GLY A 121 6.54 -4.70 -4.53
C GLY A 121 7.43 -5.28 -3.41
N MET A 122 8.43 -6.07 -3.78
CA MET A 122 9.35 -6.75 -2.86
C MET A 122 10.74 -6.91 -3.48
N LEU A 123 11.80 -6.58 -2.74
CA LEU A 123 13.19 -6.80 -3.13
C LEU A 123 13.78 -7.98 -2.36
N GLY A 124 14.51 -8.86 -3.05
CA GLY A 124 15.31 -9.90 -2.42
C GLY A 124 16.59 -9.34 -1.82
N VAL A 125 16.82 -9.59 -0.53
CA VAL A 125 18.03 -9.20 0.22
C VAL A 125 18.66 -10.44 0.83
N ASN A 126 19.98 -10.59 0.67
CA ASN A 126 20.68 -11.64 1.38
C ASN A 126 20.82 -11.26 2.86
N ARG A 127 20.54 -12.18 3.78
CA ARG A 127 20.64 -11.94 5.24
C ARG A 127 22.02 -11.43 5.67
N SER A 128 23.09 -11.83 4.99
CA SER A 128 24.45 -11.33 5.26
C SER A 128 24.64 -9.83 4.96
N MET A 129 23.70 -9.21 4.24
CA MET A 129 23.65 -7.77 3.96
C MET A 129 22.81 -6.99 4.99
N ALA A 130 22.32 -7.65 6.04
CA ALA A 130 21.62 -6.96 7.11
C ALA A 130 22.61 -6.19 8.01
N LEU A 131 22.31 -4.91 8.22
CA LEU A 131 23.05 -3.99 9.07
C LEU A 131 22.49 -4.08 10.49
N ASP A 132 23.31 -4.60 11.40
CA ASP A 132 23.03 -4.55 12.82
C ASP A 132 23.08 -3.10 13.33
N LEU A 133 21.93 -2.57 13.74
CA LEU A 133 21.80 -1.21 14.26
C LEU A 133 22.59 -1.04 15.57
N GLU A 134 22.69 -2.08 16.41
CA GLU A 134 23.45 -2.05 17.66
C GLU A 134 24.96 -2.01 17.41
N SER A 135 25.43 -2.48 16.25
CA SER A 135 26.84 -2.42 15.85
C SER A 135 27.30 -1.04 15.38
N ILE A 136 26.38 -0.09 15.20
CA ILE A 136 26.70 1.27 14.79
C ILE A 136 27.23 2.03 16.02
N PRO A 137 28.37 2.74 15.92
CA PRO A 137 29.03 3.38 17.07
C PRO A 137 28.32 4.66 17.55
N VAL A 138 27.01 4.58 17.80
CA VAL A 138 26.16 5.62 18.39
C VAL A 138 25.49 5.00 19.63
N PRO A 139 25.71 5.52 20.85
CA PRO A 139 25.17 4.90 22.06
C PRO A 139 23.63 4.76 21.98
N PRO A 140 23.07 3.54 22.11
CA PRO A 140 21.61 3.35 22.10
C PRO A 140 20.89 4.12 23.21
N SER A 141 21.60 4.49 24.28
CA SER A 141 21.07 5.33 25.36
C SER A 141 20.86 6.79 24.99
N ASP A 142 21.33 7.25 23.83
CA ASP A 142 21.24 8.64 23.39
C ASP A 142 20.04 8.90 22.44
N TYR A 143 19.29 7.88 22.02
CA TYR A 143 18.15 8.01 21.11
C TYR A 143 17.10 6.91 21.30
N LEU A 144 15.86 7.19 20.88
CA LEU A 144 14.83 6.19 20.62
C LEU A 144 14.79 5.90 19.12
N HIS A 145 14.33 4.71 18.74
CA HIS A 145 14.12 4.39 17.34
C HIS A 145 12.83 3.59 17.11
N ALA A 146 12.32 3.64 15.89
CA ALA A 146 11.32 2.73 15.38
C ALA A 146 11.84 2.14 14.07
N THR A 147 11.93 0.82 14.02
CA THR A 147 12.45 0.09 12.85
C THR A 147 11.30 -0.22 11.90
N ASN A 148 11.46 0.18 10.64
CA ASN A 148 10.59 -0.20 9.53
C ASN A 148 11.48 -0.52 8.33
N SER A 149 12.32 -1.54 8.49
CA SER A 149 13.42 -1.83 7.58
C SER A 149 12.94 -1.88 6.12
N PRO A 150 13.63 -1.24 5.16
CA PRO A 150 15.01 -0.71 5.17
C PRO A 150 15.15 0.72 5.72
N LEU A 151 14.09 1.26 6.33
CA LEU A 151 14.06 2.58 6.94
C LEU A 151 14.09 2.48 8.48
N VAL A 152 14.88 3.32 9.14
CA VAL A 152 14.84 3.47 10.60
C VAL A 152 14.52 4.92 10.94
N LEU A 153 13.50 5.11 11.78
CA LEU A 153 13.13 6.40 12.33
C LEU A 153 13.91 6.62 13.63
N ILE A 154 14.72 7.66 13.70
CA ILE A 154 15.58 7.96 14.85
C ILE A 154 15.11 9.24 15.54
N TYR A 155 14.95 9.15 16.87
CA TYR A 155 14.52 10.23 17.76
C TYR A 155 15.60 10.46 18.82
N PRO A 156 16.56 11.38 18.60
CA PRO A 156 17.55 11.72 19.61
C PRO A 156 16.89 12.20 20.91
N LEU A 157 17.49 11.86 22.06
CA LEU A 157 17.08 12.42 23.34
C LEU A 157 17.52 13.88 23.47
N GLU A 158 16.84 14.62 24.35
CA GLU A 158 17.09 16.04 24.58
C GLU A 158 18.59 16.34 24.84
N GLY A 159 19.16 17.26 24.06
CA GLY A 159 20.56 17.66 24.14
C GLY A 159 21.54 16.67 23.50
N LYS A 160 21.05 15.63 22.81
CA LYS A 160 21.86 14.63 22.08
C LYS A 160 21.73 14.74 20.56
N GLU A 161 20.92 15.66 20.05
CA GLU A 161 20.52 15.77 18.65
C GLU A 161 21.73 15.80 17.70
N GLU A 162 22.65 16.74 17.93
CA GLU A 162 23.83 16.88 17.07
C GLU A 162 24.81 15.71 17.25
N LYS A 163 24.96 15.19 18.48
CA LYS A 163 25.84 14.04 18.76
C LYS A 163 25.35 12.80 18.02
N VAL A 164 24.06 12.51 18.09
CA VAL A 164 23.43 11.36 17.42
C VAL A 164 23.51 11.52 15.90
N TYR A 165 23.18 12.70 15.39
CA TYR A 165 23.27 12.99 13.95
C TYR A 165 24.69 12.79 13.41
N GLN A 166 25.71 13.41 14.02
CA GLN A 166 27.10 13.25 13.60
C GLN A 166 27.59 11.81 13.74
N GLY A 167 27.14 11.10 14.79
CA GLY A 167 27.44 9.69 14.99
C GLY A 167 26.98 8.82 13.82
N PHE A 168 25.70 8.94 13.43
CA PHE A 168 25.17 8.21 12.29
C PHE A 168 25.77 8.67 10.95
N LEU A 169 25.96 9.97 10.77
CA LEU A 169 26.58 10.52 9.57
C LEU A 169 27.99 9.97 9.36
N ASN A 170 28.80 9.94 10.43
CA ASN A 170 30.14 9.35 10.37
C ASN A 170 30.11 7.85 10.06
N ALA A 171 29.14 7.12 10.63
CA ALA A 171 28.97 5.70 10.34
C ALA A 171 28.55 5.44 8.87
N SER A 172 27.68 6.26 8.29
CA SER A 172 27.29 6.15 6.87
C SER A 172 28.43 6.34 5.88
N MET A 173 29.59 6.89 6.30
CA MET A 173 30.75 6.98 5.41
C MET A 173 31.42 5.62 5.12
N THR A 174 31.16 4.61 5.95
CA THR A 174 31.80 3.28 5.85
C THR A 174 30.81 2.11 5.86
N LYS A 175 29.52 2.39 6.09
CA LYS A 175 28.42 1.42 6.09
C LYS A 175 27.38 1.83 5.02
N PRO A 176 26.69 0.88 4.38
CA PRO A 176 25.84 1.13 3.21
C PRO A 176 24.43 1.62 3.61
N PHE A 177 24.37 2.83 4.15
CA PHE A 177 23.13 3.53 4.42
C PHE A 177 23.35 5.05 4.33
N THR A 178 22.27 5.79 4.11
CA THR A 178 22.27 7.25 4.09
C THR A 178 21.49 7.81 5.28
N VAL A 179 21.98 8.93 5.84
CA VAL A 179 21.30 9.66 6.92
C VAL A 179 20.65 10.91 6.37
N TYR A 180 19.36 11.06 6.59
CA TYR A 180 18.63 12.28 6.29
C TYR A 180 18.17 12.94 7.58
N LYS A 181 18.43 14.25 7.72
CA LYS A 181 17.54 15.07 8.55
C LYS A 181 16.22 15.20 7.79
N THR A 182 15.11 15.24 8.50
CA THR A 182 13.78 15.28 7.88
C THR A 182 13.58 16.46 6.93
N GLU A 183 14.12 17.62 7.25
CA GLU A 183 14.10 18.79 6.36
C GLU A 183 14.90 18.61 5.07
N ASN A 184 15.77 17.59 5.01
CA ASN A 184 16.67 17.32 3.90
C ASN A 184 16.31 16.01 3.17
N THR A 185 15.18 15.37 3.49
CA THR A 185 14.71 14.22 2.69
C THR A 185 14.44 14.66 1.25
N PRO A 186 14.66 13.80 0.24
CA PRO A 186 14.36 14.12 -1.15
C PRO A 186 12.92 14.63 -1.33
N GLU A 187 12.77 15.72 -2.09
CA GLU A 187 11.49 16.42 -2.26
C GLU A 187 10.45 15.49 -2.89
N GLU A 188 10.87 14.63 -3.82
CA GLU A 188 10.04 13.66 -4.53
C GLU A 188 9.38 12.62 -3.62
N TRP A 189 9.87 12.43 -2.39
CA TRP A 189 9.25 11.51 -1.42
C TRP A 189 8.00 12.13 -0.79
N HIS A 190 7.90 13.47 -0.76
CA HIS A 190 6.85 14.18 -0.05
C HIS A 190 6.68 13.79 1.43
N TYR A 191 7.75 13.33 2.09
CA TYR A 191 7.75 13.00 3.52
C TYR A 191 7.82 14.27 4.37
N GLY A 192 8.88 15.07 4.20
CA GLY A 192 9.04 16.41 4.78
C GLY A 192 8.80 16.52 6.30
N PRO A 193 8.87 17.74 6.86
CA PRO A 193 8.57 17.96 8.27
C PRO A 193 7.07 17.97 8.54
N THR A 194 6.60 17.01 9.32
CA THR A 194 5.24 16.95 9.89
C THR A 194 5.31 16.75 11.40
N SER A 195 4.18 16.85 12.11
CA SER A 195 4.12 16.54 13.54
C SER A 195 4.46 15.07 13.89
N HIS A 196 4.52 14.19 12.89
CA HIS A 196 4.82 12.77 13.05
C HIS A 196 6.15 12.36 12.39
N SER A 197 6.85 13.29 11.73
CA SER A 197 8.14 12.99 11.13
C SER A 197 9.21 12.88 12.23
N PRO A 198 10.09 11.86 12.19
CA PRO A 198 11.20 11.76 13.11
C PRO A 198 12.18 12.91 12.87
N PRO A 199 13.12 13.18 13.79
CA PRO A 199 14.23 14.09 13.52
C PRO A 199 15.17 13.58 12.41
N LEU A 200 15.43 12.27 12.40
CA LEU A 200 16.37 11.65 11.45
C LEU A 200 15.77 10.38 10.84
N TYR A 201 16.08 10.15 9.57
CA TYR A 201 15.87 8.88 8.88
C TYR A 201 17.21 8.23 8.57
N LEU A 202 17.33 6.94 8.84
CA LEU A 202 18.38 6.09 8.27
C LEU A 202 17.76 5.27 7.15
N VAL A 203 18.33 5.34 5.96
CA VAL A 203 17.84 4.64 4.77
C VAL A 203 18.94 3.70 4.30
N ALA A 204 18.72 2.39 4.39
CA ALA A 204 19.69 1.42 3.88
C ALA A 204 19.80 1.53 2.36
N ASP A 205 21.01 1.35 1.83
CA ASP A 205 21.23 1.33 0.39
C ASP A 205 20.50 0.13 -0.24
N LYS A 206 20.12 0.23 -1.53
CA LYS A 206 19.42 -0.87 -2.22
C LYS A 206 20.20 -2.19 -2.08
N GLY A 207 19.52 -3.24 -1.60
CA GLY A 207 20.13 -4.55 -1.36
C GLY A 207 20.67 -4.74 0.07
N TYR A 208 20.62 -3.71 0.91
CA TYR A 208 20.89 -3.77 2.34
C TYR A 208 19.62 -3.50 3.13
N THR A 209 19.57 -3.95 4.38
CA THR A 209 18.42 -3.81 5.28
C THR A 209 18.95 -3.53 6.68
N PHE A 210 18.18 -2.85 7.53
CA PHE A 210 18.50 -2.79 8.95
C PHE A 210 17.90 -4.00 9.67
N SER A 211 18.53 -4.38 10.78
CA SER A 211 17.98 -5.34 11.72
C SER A 211 18.32 -4.88 13.14
N ASP A 212 17.28 -4.78 13.95
CA ASP A 212 17.34 -4.72 15.42
C ASP A 212 17.01 -6.09 16.04
N ASP A 213 16.54 -7.03 15.23
CA ASP A 213 16.24 -8.39 15.64
C ASP A 213 17.48 -9.29 15.47
N ALA A 214 18.21 -9.47 16.56
CA ALA A 214 19.30 -10.44 16.64
C ALA A 214 18.87 -11.85 16.18
N TRP A 215 17.58 -12.21 16.24
CA TRP A 215 17.07 -13.48 15.73
C TRP A 215 17.12 -13.56 14.20
N LEU A 216 16.81 -12.48 13.47
CA LEU A 216 16.93 -12.44 12.00
C LEU A 216 18.39 -12.61 11.54
N LEU A 217 19.34 -12.07 12.32
CA LEU A 217 20.78 -12.13 12.06
C LEU A 217 21.43 -13.45 12.48
N ASN A 218 20.98 -14.05 13.59
CA ASN A 218 21.69 -15.16 14.24
C ASN A 218 20.97 -16.52 14.15
N THR A 219 19.77 -16.60 13.56
CA THR A 219 19.10 -17.89 13.38
C THR A 219 19.72 -18.64 12.21
N PRO A 220 20.40 -19.80 12.42
CA PRO A 220 20.89 -20.62 11.34
C PRO A 220 19.68 -21.14 10.56
N LYS A 221 19.51 -20.67 9.33
CA LYS A 221 18.59 -21.27 8.37
C LYS A 221 19.38 -22.11 7.39
N ASP A 222 18.68 -23.05 6.75
CA ASP A 222 19.23 -23.74 5.60
C ASP A 222 19.67 -22.68 4.58
N PRO A 223 20.90 -22.74 4.02
CA PRO A 223 21.42 -21.74 3.08
C PRO A 223 20.49 -21.44 1.88
N ARG A 224 19.56 -22.35 1.58
CA ARG A 224 18.48 -22.12 0.61
C ARG A 224 17.55 -20.96 0.98
N TYR A 225 17.52 -20.53 2.24
CA TYR A 225 16.70 -19.43 2.78
C TYR A 225 17.55 -18.24 3.29
N ASP A 226 18.75 -18.07 2.72
CA ASP A 226 19.61 -16.91 2.98
C ASP A 226 19.08 -15.63 2.34
N MET A 227 18.11 -15.75 1.42
CA MET A 227 17.37 -14.62 0.85
C MET A 227 16.09 -14.35 1.65
N ILE A 228 15.85 -13.08 1.92
CA ILE A 228 14.59 -12.57 2.50
C ILE A 228 13.98 -11.54 1.57
N GLY A 229 12.67 -11.35 1.67
CA GLY A 229 11.99 -10.21 1.08
C GLY A 229 12.11 -9.00 1.99
N VAL A 230 12.34 -7.82 1.40
CA VAL A 230 12.28 -6.53 2.08
C VAL A 230 11.63 -5.51 1.14
N HIS A 231 10.83 -4.59 1.68
CA HIS A 231 10.19 -3.50 0.94
C HIS A 231 10.24 -2.20 1.75
N GLY A 232 9.99 -1.06 1.10
CA GLY A 232 10.11 0.27 1.72
C GLY A 232 11.34 1.07 1.26
N TYR A 233 12.04 0.59 0.23
CA TYR A 233 13.06 1.37 -0.48
C TYR A 233 12.42 2.50 -1.31
N ASN A 234 13.27 3.26 -2.01
CA ASN A 234 12.83 4.27 -2.95
C ASN A 234 11.82 3.67 -3.96
N ASN A 235 10.66 4.29 -4.07
CA ASN A 235 9.55 3.83 -4.91
C ASN A 235 9.83 3.87 -6.41
N SER A 236 10.92 4.50 -6.86
CA SER A 236 11.38 4.44 -8.26
C SER A 236 12.03 3.11 -8.64
N PHE A 237 12.39 2.26 -7.67
CA PHE A 237 12.97 0.96 -7.96
C PHE A 237 11.92 0.02 -8.58
N PRO A 238 12.25 -0.70 -9.68
CA PRO A 238 11.34 -1.64 -10.31
C PRO A 238 10.76 -2.69 -9.34
N GLU A 239 11.57 -3.14 -8.39
CA GLU A 239 11.17 -4.14 -7.39
C GLU A 239 10.19 -3.60 -6.36
N MET A 240 10.05 -2.27 -6.22
CA MET A 240 9.08 -1.64 -5.32
C MET A 240 7.77 -1.30 -6.03
N GLN A 241 7.70 -1.45 -7.36
CA GLN A 241 6.49 -1.16 -8.12
C GLN A 241 5.36 -2.13 -7.75
N ALA A 242 4.20 -1.57 -7.47
CA ALA A 242 2.97 -2.31 -7.26
C ALA A 242 2.30 -2.66 -8.61
N TYR A 243 1.43 -3.65 -8.61
CA TYR A 243 0.59 -3.95 -9.77
C TYR A 243 -0.82 -3.40 -9.60
N LEU A 244 -1.49 -3.16 -10.72
CA LEU A 244 -2.93 -2.86 -10.78
C LEU A 244 -3.55 -3.57 -11.99
N ILE A 245 -4.59 -4.36 -11.72
CA ILE A 245 -5.41 -5.04 -12.73
C ILE A 245 -6.84 -4.61 -12.49
N ALA A 246 -7.53 -4.17 -13.54
CA ALA A 246 -8.90 -3.72 -13.43
C ALA A 246 -9.77 -4.33 -14.52
N HIS A 247 -11.02 -4.65 -14.19
CA HIS A 247 -12.00 -5.14 -15.14
C HIS A 247 -13.41 -4.77 -14.69
N GLY A 248 -14.29 -4.58 -15.67
CA GLY A 248 -15.68 -4.25 -15.43
C GLY A 248 -16.26 -3.36 -16.54
N PRO A 249 -17.52 -2.96 -16.39
CA PRO A 249 -18.22 -2.15 -17.39
C PRO A 249 -17.52 -0.82 -17.69
N ALA A 250 -16.84 -0.20 -16.72
CA ALA A 250 -16.17 1.09 -16.92
C ALA A 250 -14.79 0.98 -17.61
N PHE A 251 -14.13 -0.17 -17.58
CA PHE A 251 -12.75 -0.34 -18.07
C PHE A 251 -12.68 -0.82 -19.51
N LYS A 252 -11.67 -0.40 -20.27
CA LYS A 252 -11.38 -0.94 -21.61
C LYS A 252 -10.94 -2.40 -21.50
N ASN A 253 -11.34 -3.22 -22.46
CA ASN A 253 -10.92 -4.63 -22.51
C ASN A 253 -9.53 -4.73 -23.16
N GLY A 254 -8.64 -5.54 -22.58
CA GLY A 254 -7.31 -5.82 -23.13
C GLY A 254 -6.36 -4.62 -23.21
N TYR A 255 -6.67 -3.54 -22.48
CA TYR A 255 -5.76 -2.41 -22.38
C TYR A 255 -4.56 -2.78 -21.49
N VAL A 256 -3.37 -2.52 -21.99
CA VAL A 256 -2.12 -2.59 -21.24
C VAL A 256 -1.48 -1.21 -21.32
N SER A 257 -1.14 -0.63 -20.17
CA SER A 257 -0.44 0.66 -20.14
C SER A 257 0.94 0.52 -20.78
N SER A 258 1.37 1.54 -21.51
CA SER A 258 2.77 1.64 -21.94
C SER A 258 3.70 1.79 -20.74
N ASP A 259 4.96 1.39 -20.88
CA ASP A 259 6.00 1.52 -19.83
C ASP A 259 6.18 2.97 -19.34
N ASN A 260 5.84 3.98 -20.15
CA ASN A 260 5.91 5.40 -19.81
C ASN A 260 4.60 5.98 -19.26
N ALA A 261 3.58 5.15 -19.02
CA ALA A 261 2.33 5.65 -18.48
C ALA A 261 2.54 6.12 -17.03
N VAL A 262 2.10 7.34 -16.73
CA VAL A 262 2.12 7.85 -15.37
C VAL A 262 0.84 7.39 -14.70
N PHE A 263 0.97 6.53 -13.68
CA PHE A 263 -0.10 6.19 -12.76
C PHE A 263 0.51 5.92 -11.39
N ASN A 264 0.01 6.61 -10.37
CA ASN A 264 0.48 6.49 -8.99
C ASN A 264 -0.62 5.89 -8.11
N ASN A 265 -0.27 5.25 -6.99
CA ASN A 265 -1.26 4.78 -6.02
C ASN A 265 -2.16 5.92 -5.48
N LEU A 266 -1.68 7.16 -5.51
CA LEU A 266 -2.48 8.36 -5.18
C LEU A 266 -3.67 8.56 -6.14
N ASP A 267 -3.55 8.13 -7.39
CA ASP A 267 -4.57 8.27 -8.44
C ASP A 267 -5.73 7.29 -8.27
N VAL A 268 -5.56 6.24 -7.43
CA VAL A 268 -6.60 5.25 -7.14
C VAL A 268 -7.81 5.89 -6.46
N TYR A 269 -7.60 6.81 -5.50
CA TYR A 269 -8.71 7.48 -4.80
C TYR A 269 -9.62 8.29 -5.74
N PRO A 270 -9.11 9.23 -6.56
CA PRO A 270 -9.95 9.95 -7.51
C PRO A 270 -10.56 9.03 -8.58
N LEU A 271 -9.86 7.97 -9.01
CA LEU A 271 -10.42 6.93 -9.88
C LEU A 271 -11.65 6.25 -9.24
N LEU A 272 -11.53 5.79 -8.00
CA LEU A 272 -12.65 5.18 -7.28
C LEU A 272 -13.82 6.15 -7.13
N CYS A 273 -13.56 7.42 -6.83
CA CYS A 273 -14.60 8.45 -6.76
C CYS A 273 -15.30 8.63 -8.12
N HIS A 274 -14.54 8.67 -9.21
CA HIS A 274 -15.08 8.75 -10.57
C HIS A 274 -15.97 7.55 -10.91
N LEU A 275 -15.52 6.33 -10.63
CA LEU A 275 -16.29 5.10 -10.87
C LEU A 275 -17.58 5.04 -10.04
N LEU A 276 -17.56 5.61 -8.84
CA LEU A 276 -18.70 5.70 -7.93
C LEU A 276 -19.66 6.86 -8.26
N GLY A 277 -19.29 7.74 -9.19
CA GLY A 277 -20.05 8.94 -9.53
C GLY A 277 -20.11 9.97 -8.41
N ILE A 278 -19.04 10.09 -7.61
CA ILE A 278 -18.96 11.03 -6.48
C ILE A 278 -17.79 12.00 -6.65
N GLN A 279 -17.93 13.18 -6.05
CA GLN A 279 -16.86 14.17 -6.05
C GLN A 279 -15.75 13.76 -5.11
N ALA A 280 -14.51 13.69 -5.62
CA ALA A 280 -13.34 13.46 -4.79
C ALA A 280 -13.10 14.65 -3.84
N ARG A 281 -12.67 14.37 -2.61
CA ARG A 281 -12.19 15.39 -1.67
C ARG A 281 -10.80 15.90 -2.11
N PRO A 282 -10.33 17.03 -1.56
CA PRO A 282 -8.95 17.45 -1.76
C PRO A 282 -7.98 16.30 -1.49
N ASN A 283 -7.17 15.97 -2.49
CA ASN A 283 -6.23 14.87 -2.49
C ASN A 283 -5.09 15.17 -3.47
N ASN A 284 -4.04 14.35 -3.47
CA ASN A 284 -2.85 14.55 -4.29
C ASN A 284 -2.81 13.68 -5.56
N GLY A 285 -3.87 12.91 -5.84
CA GLY A 285 -3.99 12.11 -7.05
C GLY A 285 -4.54 12.90 -8.23
N THR A 286 -4.26 12.40 -9.43
CA THR A 286 -4.62 12.98 -10.72
C THR A 286 -5.52 12.01 -11.48
N LEU A 287 -6.79 12.35 -11.66
CA LEU A 287 -7.77 11.48 -12.33
C LEU A 287 -7.41 11.25 -13.81
N GLU A 288 -6.82 12.25 -14.47
CA GLU A 288 -6.47 12.25 -15.88
C GLU A 288 -5.54 11.09 -16.26
N HIS A 289 -4.68 10.66 -15.33
CA HIS A 289 -3.81 9.49 -15.48
C HIS A 289 -4.61 8.20 -15.73
N SER A 290 -5.85 8.13 -15.24
CA SER A 290 -6.71 6.95 -15.35
C SER A 290 -7.56 6.90 -16.61
N LEU A 291 -7.83 8.05 -17.24
CA LEU A 291 -8.83 8.16 -18.30
C LEU A 291 -8.51 7.29 -19.53
N ASN A 292 -7.23 7.03 -19.78
CA ASN A 292 -6.78 6.26 -20.94
C ASN A 292 -7.20 4.79 -20.91
N PHE A 293 -7.45 4.22 -19.73
CA PHE A 293 -7.92 2.83 -19.60
C PHE A 293 -9.41 2.71 -19.25
N LEU A 294 -10.12 3.83 -19.16
CA LEU A 294 -11.58 3.86 -19.03
C LEU A 294 -12.26 3.90 -20.39
N LYS A 295 -13.43 3.26 -20.52
CA LYS A 295 -14.27 3.42 -21.71
C LYS A 295 -14.75 4.87 -21.75
N THR A 296 -14.69 5.50 -22.93
CA THR A 296 -15.32 6.81 -23.13
C THR A 296 -16.82 6.64 -22.91
N THR A 297 -17.39 7.37 -21.95
CA THR A 297 -18.82 7.38 -21.74
C THR A 297 -19.47 8.00 -22.97
N GLY A 298 -20.13 7.17 -23.78
CA GLY A 298 -21.13 7.67 -24.72
C GLY A 298 -22.21 8.40 -23.91
N SER A 299 -22.53 9.62 -24.29
CA SER A 299 -23.58 10.44 -23.70
C SER A 299 -24.89 9.66 -23.52
N THR A 300 -25.19 9.25 -22.28
CA THR A 300 -26.57 8.98 -21.85
C THR A 300 -26.78 9.76 -20.56
N GLY A 301 -27.61 10.80 -20.69
CA GLY A 301 -27.68 11.93 -19.77
C GLY A 301 -28.10 11.55 -18.35
N HIS A 302 -27.36 12.05 -17.37
CA HIS A 302 -27.77 13.17 -16.51
C HIS A 302 -26.50 13.98 -16.22
N GLY A 303 -26.52 15.26 -16.60
CA GLY A 303 -25.32 16.09 -16.70
C GLY A 303 -24.69 16.45 -15.36
N ILE A 304 -23.36 16.42 -15.35
CA ILE A 304 -22.55 17.39 -14.59
C ILE A 304 -21.54 17.92 -15.60
N GLY A 305 -21.74 19.17 -16.02
CA GLY A 305 -20.84 19.85 -16.95
C GLY A 305 -19.49 20.08 -16.28
N LEU A 306 -18.42 19.68 -16.97
CA LEU A 306 -17.09 20.20 -16.72
C LEU A 306 -17.09 21.68 -17.11
N VAL A 307 -17.19 22.57 -16.12
CA VAL A 307 -16.85 23.97 -16.32
C VAL A 307 -15.33 24.07 -16.24
N SER A 308 -14.71 24.13 -17.41
CA SER A 308 -13.31 24.53 -17.57
C SER A 308 -13.19 26.00 -17.19
N SER A 309 -12.62 26.30 -16.02
CA SER A 309 -12.19 27.67 -15.69
C SER A 309 -10.80 27.92 -16.25
N TYR A 310 -10.74 28.14 -17.56
CA TYR A 310 -9.67 28.90 -18.21
C TYR A 310 -10.36 29.90 -19.14
N ASP A 311 -10.78 31.01 -18.53
CA ASP A 311 -10.90 32.35 -19.12
C ASP A 311 -11.53 33.25 -18.05
N LEU A 312 -10.66 33.86 -17.23
CA LEU A 312 -10.71 35.24 -16.68
C LEU A 312 -9.47 35.50 -15.82
#